data_AF-A0A1X7TB10-F1
#
_entry.id   AF-A0A1X7TB10-F1
#
_cell.length_a   1.000
_cell.length_b   1.000
_cell.length_c   1.000
_cell.angle_alpha   90.00
_cell.angle_beta   90.00
_cell.angle_gamma   90.00
#
_symmetry.space_group_name_H-M   'P 1'
#
loop_
_entity.id
_entity.type
_entity.pdbx_description
1 polymer ?
#
loop_
_entity_poly.entity_id
_entity_poly.type
_entity_poly.pdbx_seq_one_letter_code
_entity_poly.pdbx_strand_id
1 'polypeptide(L)'
;MCHKAVPAKGGNTSNLFSHLREHHPTLFACLTPTAAKKTVTQQTIESSVARGTKFSRDSPQHKELTHAIAYHIGKDGVPLSTVERPGFKHMIHKLNPKYDLPSRKYFSNEAIPRLYT
;
A
#
# COMPACT_ATOMS: atom_id res chain seq x y z
N MET A 1 -27.86 -4.43 -28.87
CA MET A 1 -27.09 -5.70 -28.71
C MET A 1 -27.36 -6.56 -29.94
N CYS A 2 -26.34 -7.15 -30.59
CA CYS A 2 -26.55 -7.88 -31.86
C CYS A 2 -26.99 -9.34 -31.73
N HIS A 3 -27.11 -9.87 -30.49
CA HIS A 3 -27.52 -11.25 -30.20
C HIS A 3 -26.73 -12.37 -30.91
N LYS A 4 -25.58 -12.06 -31.54
CA LYS A 4 -24.70 -13.07 -32.14
C LYS A 4 -23.90 -13.78 -31.04
N ALA A 5 -23.91 -15.10 -31.06
CA ALA A 5 -23.06 -15.91 -30.18
C ALA A 5 -21.61 -15.89 -30.68
N VAL A 6 -20.67 -15.42 -29.84
CA VAL A 6 -19.23 -15.48 -30.13
C VAL A 6 -18.64 -16.72 -29.45
N PRO A 7 -18.20 -17.74 -30.19
CA PRO A 7 -17.66 -18.95 -29.59
C PRO A 7 -16.29 -18.69 -28.95
N ALA A 8 -16.13 -19.07 -27.67
CA ALA A 8 -14.87 -19.01 -26.95
C ALA A 8 -14.05 -20.28 -27.20
N LYS A 9 -13.32 -20.33 -28.32
CA LYS A 9 -12.46 -21.47 -28.66
C LYS A 9 -11.08 -21.28 -28.02
N GLY A 10 -10.98 -21.53 -26.72
CA GLY A 10 -9.75 -21.41 -25.92
C GLY A 10 -9.84 -20.41 -24.76
N GLY A 11 -8.76 -20.27 -24.00
CA GLY A 11 -8.68 -19.42 -22.80
C GLY A 11 -8.41 -17.92 -23.06
N ASN A 12 -8.73 -17.40 -24.25
CA ASN A 12 -8.53 -15.99 -24.59
C ASN A 12 -9.82 -15.34 -25.10
N THR A 13 -9.85 -14.01 -25.12
CA THR A 13 -11.02 -13.20 -25.51
C THR A 13 -10.90 -12.59 -26.91
N SER A 14 -9.96 -13.06 -27.73
CA SER A 14 -9.65 -12.48 -29.06
C SER A 14 -10.86 -12.48 -29.99
N ASN A 15 -11.68 -13.54 -29.95
CA ASN A 15 -12.88 -13.66 -30.80
C ASN A 15 -13.91 -12.58 -30.48
N LEU A 16 -14.12 -12.28 -29.19
CA LEU A 16 -15.02 -11.21 -28.76
C LEU A 16 -14.47 -9.85 -29.18
N PHE A 17 -13.16 -9.64 -29.05
CA PHE A 17 -12.51 -8.39 -29.44
C PHE A 17 -12.64 -8.12 -30.95
N SER A 18 -12.44 -9.13 -31.80
CA SER A 18 -12.65 -9.03 -33.25
C SER A 18 -14.11 -8.77 -33.61
N HIS A 19 -15.05 -9.48 -32.97
CA HIS A 19 -16.48 -9.28 -33.17
C HIS A 19 -16.91 -7.84 -32.83
N LEU A 20 -16.43 -7.31 -31.72
CA LEU A 20 -16.71 -5.94 -31.31
C LEU A 20 -16.13 -4.93 -32.29
N ARG A 21 -14.91 -5.15 -32.79
CA ARG A 21 -14.27 -4.27 -33.78
C ARG A 21 -15.06 -4.18 -35.09
N GLU A 22 -15.59 -5.31 -35.57
CA GLU A 22 -16.23 -5.40 -36.89
C GLU A 22 -17.72 -5.06 -36.86
N HIS A 23 -18.44 -5.44 -35.79
CA HIS A 23 -19.89 -5.27 -35.71
C HIS A 23 -20.34 -4.17 -34.74
N HIS A 24 -19.46 -3.73 -33.83
CA HIS A 24 -19.77 -2.73 -32.81
C HIS A 24 -18.62 -1.72 -32.62
N PRO A 25 -18.23 -0.97 -33.66
CA PRO A 25 -17.05 -0.10 -33.63
C PRO A 25 -17.12 0.99 -32.55
N THR A 26 -18.32 1.46 -32.20
CA THR A 26 -18.55 2.42 -31.11
C THR A 26 -18.28 1.81 -29.73
N LEU A 27 -18.74 0.59 -29.48
CA LEU A 27 -18.44 -0.14 -28.24
C LEU A 27 -16.97 -0.54 -28.19
N PHE A 28 -16.39 -0.92 -29.32
CA PHE A 28 -14.96 -1.21 -29.43
C PHE A 28 -14.11 0.02 -29.09
N ALA A 29 -14.43 1.19 -29.63
CA ALA A 29 -13.74 2.45 -29.32
C ALA A 29 -13.85 2.83 -27.83
N CYS A 30 -14.98 2.54 -27.19
CA CYS A 30 -15.18 2.74 -25.74
C CYS A 30 -14.37 1.74 -24.89
N LEU A 31 -14.21 0.51 -25.38
CA LEU A 31 -13.45 -0.56 -24.70
C LEU A 31 -11.94 -0.45 -24.92
N THR A 32 -11.50 0.13 -26.03
CA THR A 32 -10.10 0.47 -26.25
C THR A 32 -9.78 1.72 -25.44
N PRO A 33 -9.01 1.63 -24.34
CA PRO A 33 -8.70 2.80 -23.56
C PRO A 33 -7.74 3.67 -24.37
N THR A 34 -8.14 4.91 -24.67
CA THR A 34 -7.23 6.00 -25.02
C THR A 34 -6.40 6.48 -23.82
N ALA A 35 -6.35 5.71 -22.73
CA ALA A 35 -5.62 6.02 -21.52
C ALA A 35 -4.58 4.93 -21.24
N ALA A 36 -3.32 5.36 -21.16
CA ALA A 36 -2.15 4.68 -20.61
C ALA A 36 -2.35 3.20 -20.25
N LYS A 37 -1.74 2.30 -21.02
CA LYS A 37 -1.54 0.90 -20.64
C LYS A 37 -1.03 0.85 -19.20
N LYS A 38 -1.92 0.57 -18.23
CA LYS A 38 -1.49 0.02 -16.95
C LYS A 38 -1.04 -1.40 -17.27
N THR A 39 0.22 -1.54 -17.68
CA THR A 39 0.89 -2.82 -17.70
C THR A 39 0.83 -3.33 -16.27
N VAL A 40 -0.10 -4.25 -15.99
CA VAL A 40 -0.02 -5.07 -14.79
C VAL A 40 1.14 -6.02 -15.04
N THR A 41 2.35 -5.48 -14.88
CA THR A 41 3.58 -6.25 -14.97
C THR A 41 3.60 -7.12 -13.73
N GLN A 42 3.67 -8.43 -13.94
CA GLN A 42 3.82 -9.39 -12.84
C GLN A 42 5.03 -8.96 -11.99
N GLN A 43 4.78 -8.66 -10.72
CA GLN A 43 5.81 -8.26 -9.79
C GLN A 43 6.75 -9.43 -9.53
N THR A 44 8.06 -9.19 -9.48
CA THR A 44 9.03 -10.23 -9.12
C THR A 44 8.77 -10.69 -7.68
N ILE A 45 9.12 -11.95 -7.38
CA ILE A 45 9.01 -12.50 -6.02
C ILE A 45 9.79 -11.63 -5.02
N GLU A 46 10.99 -11.18 -5.41
CA GLU A 46 11.83 -10.28 -4.63
C GLU A 46 11.12 -8.96 -4.29
N SER A 47 10.49 -8.32 -5.28
CA SER A 47 9.76 -7.06 -5.05
C SER A 47 8.56 -7.25 -4.11
N SER A 48 7.96 -8.44 -4.12
CA SER A 48 6.82 -8.77 -3.26
C SER A 48 7.26 -9.07 -1.83
N VAL A 49 8.37 -9.79 -1.66
CA VAL A 49 9.03 -9.98 -0.36
C VAL A 49 9.48 -8.65 0.22
N ALA A 50 10.14 -7.79 -0.57
CA ALA A 50 10.63 -6.48 -0.11
C ALA A 50 9.50 -5.50 0.30
N ARG A 51 8.27 -5.74 -0.16
CA ARG A 51 7.06 -5.03 0.30
C ARG A 51 6.53 -5.59 1.61
N GLY A 52 6.69 -6.89 1.86
CA GLY A 52 6.24 -7.56 3.07
C GLY A 52 7.22 -7.49 4.25
N THR A 53 8.50 -7.19 4.00
CA THR A 53 9.50 -7.09 5.07
C THR A 53 9.30 -5.81 5.88
N LYS A 54 9.01 -6.01 7.18
CA LYS A 54 9.02 -4.93 8.18
C LYS A 54 10.45 -4.46 8.42
N PHE A 55 10.61 -3.22 8.84
CA PHE A 55 11.90 -2.72 9.32
C PHE A 55 12.36 -3.51 10.54
N SER A 56 13.65 -3.86 10.57
CA SER A 56 14.27 -4.35 11.80
C SER A 56 14.25 -3.24 12.85
N ARG A 57 14.08 -3.61 14.12
CA ARG A 57 14.08 -2.68 15.27
C ARG A 57 15.42 -1.94 15.39
N ASP A 58 16.48 -2.55 14.88
CA ASP A 58 17.83 -1.96 14.88
C ASP A 58 18.11 -1.09 13.67
N SER A 59 17.24 -1.08 12.65
CA SER A 59 17.44 -0.28 11.46
C SER A 59 17.44 1.22 11.80
N PRO A 60 18.30 2.02 11.13
CA PRO A 60 18.37 3.46 11.37
C PRO A 60 17.02 4.13 11.14
N GLN A 61 16.30 3.74 10.08
CA GLN A 61 14.98 4.27 9.74
C GLN A 61 13.93 3.98 10.82
N HIS A 62 13.97 2.80 11.47
CA HIS A 62 13.07 2.48 12.58
C HIS A 62 13.36 3.37 13.80
N LYS A 63 14.64 3.61 14.11
CA LYS A 63 15.07 4.49 15.20
C LYS A 63 14.67 5.94 14.95
N GLU A 64 14.87 6.46 13.75
CA GLU A 64 14.48 7.83 13.36
C GLU A 64 12.97 8.04 13.51
N LEU A 65 12.15 7.10 13.02
CA LEU A 65 10.70 7.22 13.12
C LEU A 65 10.22 7.09 14.57
N THR A 66 10.85 6.22 15.35
CA THR A 66 10.57 6.09 16.79
C THR A 66 10.95 7.36 17.54
N HIS A 67 12.08 7.99 17.20
CA HIS A 67 12.50 9.27 17.75
C HIS A 67 11.54 10.40 17.40
N ALA A 68 11.06 10.47 16.15
CA ALA A 68 10.06 11.46 15.73
C ALA A 68 8.75 11.33 16.52
N ILE A 69 8.28 10.10 16.77
CA ILE A 69 7.08 9.85 17.58
C ILE A 69 7.34 10.22 19.05
N ALA A 70 8.51 9.88 19.60
CA ALA A 70 8.88 10.25 20.96
C ALA A 70 8.97 11.78 21.12
N TYR A 71 9.49 12.49 20.11
CA TYR A 71 9.53 13.94 20.06
C TYR A 71 8.12 14.55 20.05
N HIS A 72 7.21 14.04 19.22
CA HIS A 72 5.80 14.45 19.23
C HIS A 72 5.17 14.28 20.62
N ILE A 73 5.42 13.14 21.28
CA ILE A 73 4.89 12.88 22.63
C ILE A 73 5.46 13.88 23.65
N GLY A 74 6.77 14.08 23.67
CA GLY A 74 7.44 14.98 24.62
C GLY A 74 7.16 16.46 24.36
N LYS A 75 7.08 16.87 23.08
CA LYS A 75 6.93 18.27 22.68
C LYS A 75 5.48 18.75 22.78
N ASP A 76 4.54 17.96 22.30
CA ASP A 76 3.11 18.32 22.28
C ASP A 76 2.38 17.88 23.56
N GLY A 77 3.08 17.21 24.48
CA GLY A 77 2.53 16.79 25.77
C GLY A 77 1.37 15.79 25.65
N VAL A 78 1.31 15.04 24.55
CA VAL A 78 0.23 14.08 24.32
C VAL A 78 0.39 12.87 25.25
N PRO A 79 -0.72 12.28 25.73
CA PRO A 79 -0.63 11.13 26.62
C PRO A 79 0.02 9.95 25.92
N LEU A 80 0.84 9.20 26.65
CA LEU A 80 1.50 7.97 26.20
C LEU A 80 0.52 6.89 25.67
N SER A 81 -0.77 6.96 26.01
CA SER A 81 -1.80 6.08 25.45
C SER A 81 -2.06 6.35 23.97
N THR A 82 -1.66 7.50 23.42
CA THR A 82 -1.86 7.90 22.03
C THR A 82 -1.32 6.87 21.04
N VAL A 83 -0.14 6.31 21.31
CA VAL A 83 0.48 5.29 20.42
C VAL A 83 -0.32 3.99 20.37
N GLU A 84 -1.18 3.72 21.35
CA GLU A 84 -2.00 2.52 21.41
C GLU A 84 -3.37 2.72 20.75
N ARG A 85 -3.79 3.98 20.54
CA ARG A 85 -5.08 4.35 19.96
C ARG A 85 -5.19 3.84 18.52
N PRO A 86 -6.36 3.31 18.10
CA PRO A 86 -6.54 2.73 16.78
C PRO A 86 -6.35 3.76 15.65
N GLY A 87 -6.78 5.01 15.84
CA GLY A 87 -6.60 6.07 14.86
C GLY A 87 -5.12 6.40 14.60
N PHE A 88 -4.31 6.47 15.67
CA PHE A 88 -2.88 6.71 15.54
C PHE A 88 -2.17 5.55 14.82
N LYS A 89 -2.49 4.31 15.19
CA LYS A 89 -1.98 3.11 14.50
C LYS A 89 -2.33 3.10 13.02
N HIS A 90 -3.57 3.47 12.68
CA HIS A 90 -4.00 3.56 11.28
C HIS A 90 -3.20 4.61 10.50
N MET A 91 -3.02 5.80 11.09
CA MET A 91 -2.24 6.88 10.49
C MET A 91 -0.78 6.45 10.24
N ILE A 92 -0.11 5.91 11.26
CA ILE A 92 1.28 5.44 11.13
C ILE A 92 1.42 4.33 10.09
N HIS A 93 0.48 3.37 10.08
CA HIS A 93 0.49 2.29 9.10
C HIS A 93 0.31 2.81 7.66
N LYS A 94 -0.51 3.84 7.45
CA LYS A 94 -0.69 4.47 6.13
C LYS A 94 0.52 5.28 5.70
N LEU A 95 1.18 5.98 6.62
CA LEU A 95 2.38 6.75 6.34
C LEU A 95 3.59 5.86 6.05
N ASN A 96 3.77 4.81 6.85
CA ASN A 96 4.88 3.88 6.68
C ASN A 96 4.48 2.44 7.06
N PRO A 97 4.02 1.63 6.09
CA PRO A 97 3.51 0.28 6.37
C PRO A 97 4.61 -0.70 6.82
N LYS A 98 5.88 -0.37 6.58
CA LYS A 98 7.02 -1.19 7.00
C LYS A 98 7.41 -0.96 8.46
N TYR A 99 6.93 0.12 9.08
CA TYR A 99 7.25 0.44 10.46
C TYR A 99 6.34 -0.30 11.43
N ASP A 100 6.96 -1.00 12.37
CA ASP A 100 6.27 -1.64 13.50
C ASP A 100 6.34 -0.72 14.71
N LEU A 101 5.17 -0.20 15.13
CA LEU A 101 5.05 0.77 16.20
C LEU A 101 5.36 0.13 17.57
N PRO A 102 6.37 0.62 18.32
CA PRO A 102 6.69 0.09 19.63
C PRO A 102 5.56 0.30 20.65
N SER A 103 5.56 -0.55 21.69
CA SER A 103 4.59 -0.43 22.78
C SER A 103 4.77 0.86 23.58
N ARG A 104 3.70 1.29 24.26
CA ARG A 104 3.74 2.42 25.20
C ARG A 104 4.89 2.32 26.22
N LYS A 105 5.18 1.12 26.73
CA LYS A 105 6.24 0.88 27.72
C LYS A 105 7.61 1.26 27.17
N TYR A 106 7.86 0.97 25.89
CA TYR A 106 9.10 1.34 25.22
C TYR A 106 9.27 2.85 25.14
N PHE A 107 8.21 3.58 24.79
CA PHE A 107 8.24 5.04 24.78
C PHE A 107 8.48 5.63 26.17
N SER A 108 7.85 5.05 27.20
CA SER A 108 8.01 5.48 28.60
C SER A 108 9.41 5.22 29.16
N ASN A 109 9.99 4.05 28.89
CA ASN A 109 11.21 3.59 29.57
C ASN A 109 12.49 3.90 28.78
N GLU A 110 12.41 3.98 27.45
CA GLU A 110 13.59 4.09 26.59
C GLU A 110 13.53 5.32 25.68
N ALA A 111 12.47 5.49 24.90
CA ALA A 111 12.49 6.47 23.82
C ALA A 111 12.42 7.93 24.31
N ILE A 112 11.54 8.23 25.28
CA ILE A 112 11.39 9.59 25.83
C ILE A 112 12.56 9.97 26.74
N PRO A 113 13.03 9.12 27.69
CA PRO A 113 14.20 9.48 28.50
C PRO A 113 15.43 9.81 27.66
N ARG A 114 15.68 9.08 26.57
CA ARG A 114 16.79 9.33 25.64
C ARG A 114 16.73 10.67 24.91
N LEU A 115 15.58 11.34 24.84
CA LEU A 115 15.46 12.68 24.22
C LEU A 115 16.00 13.80 25.13
N TYR A 116 16.05 13.55 26.44
CA TYR A 116 16.39 14.56 27.46
C TYR A 116 17.64 14.19 28.27
N THR A 117 18.36 13.13 27.86
CA THR A 117 19.67 12.76 28.39
C THR A 117 20.75 13.32 27.49
#